data_AF-A0A1M7GVZ3-F1
#
_entry.id   AF-A0A1M7GVZ3-F1
#
_cell.length_a   1.000
_cell.length_b   1.000
_cell.length_c   1.000
_cell.angle_alpha   90.00
_cell.angle_beta   90.00
_cell.angle_gamma   90.00
#
_symmetry.space_group_name_H-M   'P 1'
#
loop_
_entity.id
_entity.type
_entity.pdbx_description
1 polymer ?
#
loop_
_entity_poly.entity_id
_entity_poly.type
_entity_poly.pdbx_seq_one_letter_code
_entity_poly.pdbx_strand_id
1 'polypeptide(L)'
;MTPEPIFDLAHLGHMEMLTPKPDESLKFFVDVMGMTVSGRKGESVYLRGWDDYERYSLKLTASNTSGMEHMALRARSPQALERRVAALKGSGFDIGWIDGDMGQGPTFRCRDPDGHIVELYYETEWYQAPPELKPALKNQAQRFPARGVNVRRLDHLNCLAVDIKANRIFFEDYLGLRLTEQIVLNDGTEAAMWMTMSNKSYDFAYTRDHYGKKGRFHHVTYALDSREEILRAADIFLENGVHIETGPHKHAIQQTFFLYVYEPGGNRVEVANAGARLILAPDWKPIVWTEEERKKGQAWGLKTIESFHTHGTPPV
;
A
#
# COMPACT_ATOMS: atom_id res chain seq x y z
N MET A 1 5.82 -33.98 -0.20
CA MET A 1 5.82 -33.10 -1.38
C MET A 1 5.67 -31.67 -0.89
N THR A 2 6.45 -30.73 -1.42
CA THR A 2 6.27 -29.30 -1.12
C THR A 2 4.92 -28.87 -1.71
N PRO A 3 4.07 -28.15 -0.95
CA PRO A 3 2.82 -27.60 -1.49
C PRO A 3 3.09 -26.68 -2.69
N GLU A 4 2.18 -26.67 -3.66
CA GLU A 4 2.27 -25.72 -4.77
C GLU A 4 2.09 -24.28 -4.27
N PRO A 5 2.75 -23.28 -4.89
CA PRO A 5 2.55 -21.89 -4.53
C PRO A 5 1.11 -21.45 -4.79
N ILE A 6 0.57 -20.65 -3.86
CA ILE A 6 -0.78 -20.11 -3.95
C ILE A 6 -0.73 -18.81 -4.77
N PHE A 7 -1.58 -18.72 -5.79
CA PHE A 7 -1.70 -17.52 -6.63
C PHE A 7 -3.12 -16.94 -6.58
N ASP A 8 -3.83 -17.12 -5.48
CA ASP A 8 -5.27 -16.79 -5.43
C ASP A 8 -5.55 -15.29 -5.42
N LEU A 9 -4.62 -14.47 -4.90
CA LEU A 9 -4.72 -13.02 -4.89
C LEU A 9 -3.95 -12.41 -6.08
N ALA A 10 -4.49 -11.33 -6.63
CA ALA A 10 -3.99 -10.66 -7.83
C ALA A 10 -3.05 -9.50 -7.49
N HIS A 11 -3.52 -8.58 -6.65
CA HIS A 11 -2.79 -7.37 -6.25
C HIS A 11 -3.51 -6.66 -5.07
N LEU A 12 -2.84 -5.65 -4.50
CA LEU A 12 -3.47 -4.64 -3.64
C LEU A 12 -4.42 -3.79 -4.49
N GLY A 13 -5.70 -3.76 -4.11
CA GLY A 13 -6.75 -3.05 -4.83
C GLY A 13 -6.88 -1.59 -4.40
N HIS A 14 -7.17 -1.40 -3.12
CA HIS A 14 -7.31 -0.08 -2.51
C HIS A 14 -7.05 -0.13 -1.01
N MET A 15 -7.12 1.04 -0.37
CA MET A 15 -7.11 1.17 1.09
C MET A 15 -8.04 2.30 1.55
N GLU A 16 -8.52 2.22 2.80
CA GLU A 16 -9.27 3.29 3.46
C GLU A 16 -8.40 4.04 4.47
N MET A 17 -8.17 5.33 4.21
CA MET A 17 -7.36 6.22 5.02
C MET A 17 -8.27 7.07 5.88
N LEU A 18 -7.98 7.07 7.18
CA LEU A 18 -8.62 7.94 8.16
C LEU A 18 -7.85 9.26 8.26
N THR A 19 -8.58 10.36 8.38
CA THR A 19 -7.97 11.68 8.58
C THR A 19 -8.77 12.57 9.54
N PRO A 20 -8.11 13.28 10.47
CA PRO A 20 -8.71 14.32 11.29
C PRO A 20 -8.90 15.65 10.57
N LYS A 21 -8.44 15.76 9.31
CA LYS A 21 -8.51 16.99 8.52
C LYS A 21 -9.04 16.71 7.11
N PRO A 22 -10.29 16.25 6.97
CA PRO A 22 -10.81 15.72 5.70
C PRO A 22 -10.69 16.70 4.53
N ASP A 23 -10.97 17.99 4.74
CA ASP A 23 -10.89 18.99 3.67
C ASP A 23 -9.43 19.28 3.24
N GLU A 24 -8.50 19.36 4.19
CA GLU A 24 -7.08 19.58 3.89
C GLU A 24 -6.47 18.35 3.22
N SER A 25 -6.74 17.14 3.74
CA SER A 25 -6.30 15.88 3.13
C SER A 25 -6.87 15.70 1.73
N LEU A 26 -8.15 16.04 1.51
CA LEU A 26 -8.75 15.97 0.17
C LEU A 26 -8.04 16.90 -0.81
N LYS A 27 -7.78 18.16 -0.41
CA LYS A 27 -7.01 19.10 -1.24
C LYS A 27 -5.61 18.58 -1.54
N PHE A 28 -4.94 17.98 -0.55
CA PHE A 28 -3.65 17.33 -0.78
C PHE A 28 -3.74 16.25 -1.86
N PHE A 29 -4.66 15.30 -1.77
CA PHE A 29 -4.75 14.22 -2.75
C PHE A 29 -5.21 14.68 -4.14
N VAL A 30 -6.07 15.70 -4.23
CA VAL A 30 -6.57 16.19 -5.52
C VAL A 30 -5.62 17.20 -6.16
N ASP A 31 -5.26 18.26 -5.44
CA ASP A 31 -4.56 19.42 -5.98
C ASP A 31 -3.05 19.19 -6.02
N VAL A 32 -2.49 18.55 -4.99
CA VAL A 32 -1.05 18.29 -4.89
C VAL A 32 -0.69 16.96 -5.55
N MET A 33 -1.32 15.85 -5.15
CA MET A 33 -1.01 14.53 -5.71
C MET A 33 -1.57 14.32 -7.14
N GLY A 34 -2.57 15.11 -7.53
CA GLY A 34 -3.17 15.08 -8.87
C GLY A 34 -4.24 14.00 -9.07
N MET A 35 -4.75 13.38 -8.01
CA MET A 35 -5.75 12.31 -8.08
C MET A 35 -7.13 12.82 -8.56
N THR A 36 -7.96 11.92 -9.05
CA THR A 36 -9.34 12.22 -9.49
C THR A 36 -10.34 11.69 -8.47
N VAL A 37 -11.31 12.52 -8.07
CA VAL A 37 -12.47 12.07 -7.28
C VAL A 37 -13.42 11.28 -8.16
N SER A 38 -13.76 10.06 -7.75
CA SER A 38 -14.65 9.14 -8.47
C SER A 38 -15.94 8.81 -7.70
N GLY A 39 -16.10 9.36 -6.50
CA GLY A 39 -17.29 9.16 -5.68
C GLY A 39 -17.24 9.87 -4.34
N ARG A 40 -18.42 10.03 -3.74
CA ARG A 40 -18.62 10.52 -2.37
C ARG A 40 -19.79 9.77 -1.73
N LYS A 41 -19.64 9.35 -0.48
CA LYS A 41 -20.70 8.65 0.26
C LYS A 41 -20.46 8.86 1.76
N GLY A 42 -21.45 9.45 2.45
CA GLY A 42 -21.29 9.84 3.84
C GLY A 42 -20.08 10.74 4.05
N GLU A 43 -19.25 10.40 5.04
CA GLU A 43 -18.02 11.11 5.40
C GLU A 43 -16.79 10.69 4.56
N SER A 44 -17.00 9.92 3.49
CA SER A 44 -15.93 9.36 2.66
C SER A 44 -15.91 9.94 1.24
N VAL A 45 -14.71 10.16 0.73
CA VAL A 45 -14.42 10.53 -0.66
C VAL A 45 -13.56 9.44 -1.30
N TYR A 46 -13.93 9.04 -2.50
CA TYR A 46 -13.26 7.96 -3.24
C TYR A 46 -12.39 8.58 -4.33
N LEU A 47 -11.11 8.24 -4.33
CA LEU A 47 -10.09 8.82 -5.20
C LEU A 47 -9.33 7.73 -5.97
N ARG A 48 -8.86 8.10 -7.15
CA ARG A 48 -8.04 7.24 -8.02
C ARG A 48 -6.88 8.00 -8.63
N GLY A 49 -5.76 7.29 -8.82
CA GLY A 49 -4.71 7.66 -9.76
C GLY A 49 -5.22 7.58 -11.20
N TRP A 50 -4.48 8.17 -12.13
CA TRP A 50 -5.02 8.34 -13.48
C TRP A 50 -5.17 7.04 -14.28
N ASP A 51 -4.41 6.02 -13.93
CA ASP A 51 -4.42 4.70 -14.58
C ASP A 51 -4.94 3.57 -13.69
N ASP A 52 -5.49 3.88 -12.50
CA ASP A 52 -6.23 2.89 -11.71
C ASP A 52 -7.48 2.45 -12.49
N TYR A 53 -7.57 1.17 -12.81
CA TYR A 53 -8.67 0.67 -13.65
C TYR A 53 -9.97 0.45 -12.87
N GLU A 54 -9.88 0.29 -11.54
CA GLU A 54 -11.04 0.24 -10.64
C GLU A 54 -11.53 1.66 -10.35
N ARG A 55 -12.77 1.77 -9.87
CA ARG A 55 -13.39 3.05 -9.53
C ARG A 55 -12.54 3.89 -8.58
N TYR A 56 -11.84 3.29 -7.63
CA TYR A 56 -10.99 4.00 -6.67
C TYR A 56 -9.84 3.11 -6.20
N SER A 57 -8.77 3.75 -5.74
CA SER A 57 -7.66 3.08 -5.04
C SER A 57 -7.43 3.65 -3.63
N LEU A 58 -8.06 4.78 -3.31
CA LEU A 58 -8.08 5.38 -1.99
C LEU A 58 -9.50 5.78 -1.61
N LYS A 59 -9.96 5.32 -0.45
CA LYS A 59 -11.11 5.88 0.25
C LYS A 59 -10.59 6.77 1.37
N LEU A 60 -10.87 8.07 1.31
CA LEU A 60 -10.48 9.02 2.34
C LEU A 60 -11.69 9.31 3.22
N THR A 61 -11.60 9.00 4.51
CA THR A 61 -12.73 9.11 5.45
C THR A 61 -12.39 10.04 6.61
N ALA A 62 -13.30 10.96 6.90
CA ALA A 62 -13.18 11.82 8.09
C ALA A 62 -13.23 10.96 9.37
N SER A 63 -12.32 11.23 10.31
CA SER A 63 -12.19 10.50 11.57
C SER A 63 -11.57 11.41 12.63
N ASN A 64 -11.68 11.06 13.92
CA ASN A 64 -11.02 11.83 14.98
C ASN A 64 -9.49 11.61 15.02
N THR A 65 -8.97 10.67 14.23
CA THR A 65 -7.54 10.35 14.16
C THR A 65 -7.14 9.91 12.77
N SER A 66 -5.84 9.93 12.48
CA SER A 66 -5.28 9.37 11.26
C SER A 66 -4.98 7.88 11.39
N GLY A 67 -4.81 7.19 10.26
CA GLY A 67 -4.54 5.76 10.21
C GLY A 67 -5.16 5.10 9.00
N MET A 68 -5.20 3.78 9.04
CA MET A 68 -5.84 2.94 8.03
C MET A 68 -7.01 2.18 8.67
N GLU A 69 -8.19 2.22 8.05
CA GLU A 69 -9.32 1.37 8.47
C GLU A 69 -9.11 -0.05 7.94
N HIS A 70 -8.86 -0.17 6.63
CA HIS A 70 -8.55 -1.44 5.98
C HIS A 70 -7.61 -1.30 4.79
N MET A 71 -6.98 -2.42 4.43
CA MET A 71 -6.44 -2.66 3.10
C MET A 71 -7.32 -3.68 2.38
N ALA A 72 -7.40 -3.61 1.05
CA ALA A 72 -8.19 -4.53 0.26
C ALA A 72 -7.38 -5.23 -0.82
N LEU A 73 -7.47 -6.56 -0.86
CA LEU A 73 -6.74 -7.42 -1.79
C LEU A 73 -7.73 -8.05 -2.76
N ARG A 74 -7.48 -7.85 -4.06
CA ARG A 74 -8.34 -8.41 -5.08
C ARG A 74 -7.93 -9.84 -5.39
N ALA A 75 -8.88 -10.78 -5.37
CA ALA A 75 -8.70 -12.15 -5.83
C ALA A 75 -8.58 -12.23 -7.36
N ARG A 76 -7.93 -13.28 -7.87
CA ARG A 76 -7.80 -13.52 -9.32
C ARG A 76 -9.08 -13.99 -9.98
N SER A 77 -9.94 -14.65 -9.22
CA SER A 77 -11.22 -15.19 -9.68
C SER A 77 -12.19 -15.33 -8.50
N PRO A 78 -13.51 -15.50 -8.75
CA PRO A 78 -14.46 -15.82 -7.69
C PRO A 78 -14.07 -17.08 -6.92
N GLN A 79 -13.57 -18.10 -7.61
CA GLN A 79 -13.13 -19.36 -6.99
C GLN A 79 -11.87 -19.16 -6.14
N ALA A 80 -10.97 -18.26 -6.54
CA ALA A 80 -9.81 -17.91 -5.75
C ALA A 80 -10.20 -17.19 -4.45
N LEU A 81 -11.19 -16.30 -4.53
CA LEU A 81 -11.79 -15.67 -3.36
C LEU A 81 -12.40 -16.73 -2.42
N GLU A 82 -13.21 -17.65 -2.95
CA GLU A 82 -13.80 -18.74 -2.16
C GLU A 82 -12.74 -19.60 -1.45
N ARG A 83 -11.62 -19.91 -2.11
CA ARG A 83 -10.50 -20.66 -1.50
C ARG A 83 -9.86 -19.91 -0.35
N ARG A 84 -9.58 -18.60 -0.50
CA ARG A 84 -8.99 -17.80 0.58
C ARG A 84 -9.96 -17.63 1.75
N VAL A 85 -11.24 -17.44 1.46
CA VAL A 85 -12.29 -17.39 2.47
C VAL A 85 -12.40 -18.72 3.23
N ALA A 86 -12.34 -19.85 2.52
CA ALA A 86 -12.35 -21.17 3.15
C ALA A 86 -11.13 -21.40 4.05
N ALA A 87 -9.95 -20.91 3.66
CA ALA A 87 -8.74 -20.98 4.50
C ALA A 87 -8.88 -20.16 5.79
N LEU A 88 -9.59 -19.03 5.75
CA LEU A 88 -9.76 -18.14 6.91
C LEU A 88 -10.91 -18.56 7.83
N LYS A 89 -11.97 -19.18 7.33
CA LYS A 89 -13.16 -19.53 8.13
C LYS A 89 -12.81 -20.43 9.33
N GLY A 90 -13.15 -19.97 10.53
CA GLY A 90 -12.88 -20.70 11.77
C GLY A 90 -11.40 -20.70 12.21
N SER A 91 -10.54 -19.91 11.55
CA SER A 91 -9.14 -19.74 11.95
C SER A 91 -8.97 -18.82 13.17
N GLY A 92 -10.00 -18.05 13.51
CA GLY A 92 -9.94 -16.98 14.52
C GLY A 92 -9.48 -15.64 13.97
N PHE A 93 -9.05 -15.59 12.70
CA PHE A 93 -8.78 -14.35 11.97
C PHE A 93 -9.97 -13.87 11.14
N ASP A 94 -10.96 -14.73 10.89
CA ASP A 94 -12.16 -14.36 10.13
C ASP A 94 -13.06 -13.39 10.88
N ILE A 95 -13.58 -12.39 10.16
CA ILE A 95 -14.62 -11.48 10.65
C ILE A 95 -15.96 -11.82 9.99
N GLY A 96 -15.97 -11.94 8.65
CA GLY A 96 -17.17 -12.32 7.90
C GLY A 96 -17.38 -11.53 6.61
N TRP A 97 -18.50 -11.80 5.95
CA TRP A 97 -18.90 -11.12 4.72
C TRP A 97 -19.59 -9.79 5.01
N ILE A 98 -19.33 -8.82 4.14
CA ILE A 98 -20.09 -7.59 3.99
C ILE A 98 -20.50 -7.43 2.51
N ASP A 99 -21.47 -6.56 2.25
CA ASP A 99 -21.97 -6.30 0.90
C ASP A 99 -20.94 -5.58 -0.01
N GLY A 100 -19.87 -5.05 0.57
CA GLY A 100 -18.86 -4.24 -0.11
C GLY A 100 -19.05 -2.74 0.14
N ASP A 101 -18.50 -1.92 -0.77
CA ASP A 101 -18.66 -0.46 -0.75
C ASP A 101 -18.83 0.09 -2.18
N MET A 102 -18.70 1.41 -2.37
CA MET A 102 -18.90 2.05 -3.67
C MET A 102 -17.99 1.48 -4.77
N GLY A 103 -18.58 0.77 -5.73
CA GLY A 103 -17.83 0.18 -6.84
C GLY A 103 -17.10 -1.12 -6.49
N GLN A 104 -17.41 -1.74 -5.34
CA GLN A 104 -16.87 -3.01 -4.89
C GLN A 104 -18.02 -3.91 -4.45
N GLY A 105 -18.03 -5.16 -4.94
CA GLY A 105 -19.06 -6.14 -4.60
C GLY A 105 -18.82 -6.86 -3.27
N PRO A 106 -19.45 -8.02 -3.07
CA PRO A 106 -19.33 -8.80 -1.84
C PRO A 106 -17.89 -9.02 -1.42
N THR A 107 -17.62 -8.76 -0.16
CA THR A 107 -16.26 -8.66 0.39
C THR A 107 -16.16 -9.43 1.68
N PHE A 108 -15.11 -10.22 1.83
CA PHE A 108 -14.82 -10.94 3.08
C PHE A 108 -13.77 -10.18 3.89
N ARG A 109 -14.06 -9.88 5.14
CA ARG A 109 -13.14 -9.24 6.08
C ARG A 109 -12.46 -10.29 6.97
N CYS A 110 -11.17 -10.12 7.17
CA CYS A 110 -10.40 -10.76 8.23
C CYS A 110 -9.54 -9.74 8.98
N ARG A 111 -9.00 -10.16 10.12
CA ARG A 111 -8.07 -9.37 10.94
C ARG A 111 -6.73 -10.08 11.00
N ASP A 112 -5.66 -9.38 10.66
CA ASP A 112 -4.31 -9.95 10.80
C ASP A 112 -3.88 -10.06 12.29
N PRO A 113 -2.76 -10.72 12.60
CA PRO A 113 -2.25 -10.85 13.97
C PRO A 113 -1.94 -9.53 14.69
N ASP A 114 -1.72 -8.44 13.95
CA ASP A 114 -1.48 -7.11 14.50
C ASP A 114 -2.75 -6.27 14.67
N GLY A 115 -3.88 -6.72 14.14
CA GLY A 115 -5.17 -6.07 14.28
C GLY A 115 -5.65 -5.30 13.06
N HIS A 116 -4.92 -5.25 11.95
CA HIS A 116 -5.35 -4.57 10.72
C HIS A 116 -6.48 -5.34 10.04
N ILE A 117 -7.45 -4.62 9.49
CA ILE A 117 -8.49 -5.22 8.65
C ILE A 117 -7.93 -5.45 7.25
N VAL A 118 -8.11 -6.68 6.76
CA VAL A 118 -7.82 -7.07 5.38
C VAL A 118 -9.14 -7.47 4.73
N GLU A 119 -9.47 -6.81 3.62
CA GLU A 119 -10.60 -7.15 2.78
C GLU A 119 -10.17 -8.04 1.61
N LEU A 120 -10.96 -9.08 1.32
CA LEU A 120 -10.80 -9.93 0.14
C LEU A 120 -12.05 -9.79 -0.74
N TYR A 121 -11.85 -9.41 -2.00
CA TYR A 121 -12.95 -9.20 -2.94
C TYR A 121 -12.57 -9.64 -4.36
N TYR A 122 -13.56 -9.74 -5.26
CA TYR A 122 -13.32 -10.02 -6.68
C TYR A 122 -14.10 -9.07 -7.59
N GLU A 123 -15.40 -8.89 -7.29
CA GLU A 123 -16.30 -8.04 -8.05
C GLU A 123 -15.95 -6.56 -7.83
N THR A 124 -15.75 -5.83 -8.92
CA THR A 124 -15.43 -4.41 -8.91
C THR A 124 -16.11 -3.70 -10.08
N GLU A 125 -16.30 -2.40 -9.93
CA GLU A 125 -16.68 -1.51 -11.01
C GLU A 125 -15.42 -1.04 -11.75
N TRP A 126 -15.36 -1.40 -13.04
CA TRP A 126 -14.35 -0.84 -13.95
C TRP A 126 -14.64 0.63 -14.18
N TYR A 127 -13.67 1.50 -13.90
CA TYR A 127 -13.81 2.92 -14.10
C TYR A 127 -14.08 3.25 -15.57
N GLN A 128 -15.17 3.99 -15.81
CA GLN A 128 -15.50 4.53 -17.13
C GLN A 128 -15.30 6.04 -17.09
N ALA A 129 -14.22 6.51 -17.72
CA ALA A 129 -13.96 7.94 -17.80
C ALA A 129 -15.09 8.67 -18.53
N PRO A 130 -15.60 9.79 -17.99
CA PRO A 130 -16.57 10.62 -18.72
C PRO A 130 -15.93 11.21 -20.00
N PRO A 131 -16.72 11.68 -20.98
CA PRO A 131 -16.22 12.08 -22.29
C PRO A 131 -15.02 13.04 -22.27
N GLU A 132 -15.01 14.00 -21.35
CA GLU A 132 -13.95 14.99 -21.15
C GLU A 132 -12.65 14.40 -20.59
N LEU A 133 -12.73 13.30 -19.85
CA LEU A 133 -11.59 12.56 -19.31
C LEU A 133 -11.24 11.32 -20.15
N LYS A 134 -11.86 11.13 -21.32
CA LYS A 134 -11.56 10.00 -22.20
C LYS A 134 -10.08 10.01 -22.62
N PRO A 135 -9.34 8.91 -22.43
CA PRO A 135 -7.94 8.82 -22.82
C PRO A 135 -7.77 8.69 -24.34
N ALA A 136 -6.61 9.14 -24.82
CA ALA A 136 -6.21 8.92 -26.21
C ALA A 136 -5.80 7.46 -26.45
N LEU A 137 -5.25 6.79 -25.43
CA LEU A 137 -4.83 5.39 -25.47
C LEU A 137 -5.95 4.48 -24.94
N LYS A 138 -6.23 3.37 -25.65
CA LYS A 138 -7.33 2.44 -25.30
C LYS A 138 -7.07 1.62 -24.03
N ASN A 139 -5.81 1.48 -23.65
CA ASN A 139 -5.33 0.68 -22.52
C ASN A 139 -4.99 1.55 -21.29
N GLN A 140 -5.57 2.74 -21.23
CA GLN A 140 -5.40 3.70 -20.15
C GLN A 140 -6.77 3.99 -19.57
N ALA A 141 -6.87 4.13 -18.24
CA ALA A 141 -8.17 4.26 -17.58
C ALA A 141 -8.78 5.68 -17.70
N GLN A 142 -7.95 6.73 -17.66
CA GLN A 142 -8.37 8.13 -17.88
C GLN A 142 -7.31 8.90 -18.65
N ARG A 143 -7.68 9.97 -19.37
CA ARG A 143 -6.74 10.90 -20.01
C ARG A 143 -5.64 11.33 -19.06
N PHE A 144 -4.41 11.41 -19.57
CA PHE A 144 -3.26 11.92 -18.82
C PHE A 144 -3.57 13.32 -18.25
N PRO A 145 -3.67 13.48 -16.91
CA PRO A 145 -4.16 14.73 -16.32
C PRO A 145 -3.16 15.89 -16.39
N ALA A 146 -1.86 15.58 -16.34
CA ALA A 146 -0.77 16.56 -16.34
C ALA A 146 -0.88 17.63 -15.23
N ARG A 147 -1.36 17.24 -14.03
CA ARG A 147 -1.55 18.16 -12.89
C ARG A 147 -0.97 17.60 -11.59
N GLY A 148 -0.52 18.49 -10.71
CA GLY A 148 0.14 18.11 -9.46
C GLY A 148 1.31 17.14 -9.72
N VAL A 149 1.56 16.25 -8.74
CA VAL A 149 2.51 15.15 -8.86
C VAL A 149 2.09 14.13 -9.92
N ASN A 150 0.80 14.10 -10.27
CA ASN A 150 0.24 13.29 -11.37
C ASN A 150 0.41 11.78 -11.16
N VAL A 151 0.10 11.31 -9.94
CA VAL A 151 0.23 9.89 -9.59
C VAL A 151 -0.57 8.96 -10.49
N ARG A 152 0.07 7.87 -10.92
CA ARG A 152 -0.49 6.95 -11.90
C ARG A 152 -1.48 5.97 -11.28
N ARG A 153 -1.07 5.26 -10.25
CA ARG A 153 -1.86 4.20 -9.60
C ARG A 153 -1.32 3.89 -8.22
N LEU A 154 -2.12 3.23 -7.41
CA LEU A 154 -1.63 2.63 -6.16
C LEU A 154 -0.49 1.64 -6.48
N ASP A 155 0.55 1.67 -5.66
CA ASP A 155 1.66 0.73 -5.77
C ASP A 155 1.68 -0.26 -4.62
N HIS A 156 1.87 0.21 -3.39
CA HIS A 156 1.94 -0.65 -2.22
C HIS A 156 1.58 0.14 -0.96
N LEU A 157 1.58 -0.55 0.18
CA LEU A 157 1.50 0.07 1.50
C LEU A 157 2.48 -0.60 2.47
N ASN A 158 2.74 0.07 3.59
CA ASN A 158 3.51 -0.48 4.70
C ASN A 158 2.74 -0.27 6.00
N CYS A 159 2.74 -1.28 6.87
CA CYS A 159 2.20 -1.20 8.22
C CYS A 159 3.28 -1.43 9.27
N LEU A 160 3.00 -0.98 10.48
CA LEU A 160 3.80 -1.25 11.66
C LEU A 160 3.18 -2.40 12.43
N ALA A 161 4.02 -3.29 12.98
CA ALA A 161 3.54 -4.41 13.78
C ALA A 161 4.48 -4.80 14.91
N VAL A 162 3.91 -5.47 15.92
CA VAL A 162 4.66 -5.96 17.07
C VAL A 162 5.38 -7.27 16.76
N ASP A 163 4.68 -8.21 16.11
CA ASP A 163 5.20 -9.53 15.76
C ASP A 163 5.20 -9.72 14.23
N ILE A 164 6.35 -9.44 13.61
CA ILE A 164 6.51 -9.53 12.15
C ILE A 164 6.37 -10.96 11.67
N LYS A 165 6.90 -11.93 12.42
CA LYS A 165 6.87 -13.34 12.04
C LYS A 165 5.45 -13.89 12.04
N ALA A 166 4.65 -13.55 13.04
CA ALA A 166 3.25 -13.94 13.09
C ALA A 166 2.48 -13.39 11.88
N ASN A 167 2.70 -12.11 11.54
CA ASN A 167 2.09 -11.52 10.36
C ASN A 167 2.56 -12.19 9.07
N ARG A 168 3.86 -12.45 8.90
CA ARG A 168 4.40 -13.16 7.71
C ARG A 168 3.70 -14.50 7.51
N ILE A 169 3.67 -15.33 8.55
CA ILE A 169 3.04 -16.65 8.51
C ILE A 169 1.55 -16.53 8.16
N PHE A 170 0.85 -15.54 8.74
CA PHE A 170 -0.55 -15.30 8.39
C PHE A 170 -0.74 -15.01 6.89
N PHE A 171 0.04 -14.08 6.34
CA PHE A 171 -0.08 -13.70 4.93
C PHE A 171 0.37 -14.83 3.98
N GLU A 172 1.36 -15.64 4.36
CA GLU A 172 1.79 -16.81 3.58
C GLU A 172 0.74 -17.93 3.61
N ASP A 173 0.32 -18.37 4.80
CA ASP A 173 -0.50 -19.58 4.96
C ASP A 173 -1.96 -19.35 4.58
N TYR A 174 -2.55 -18.23 5.01
CA TYR A 174 -3.97 -17.96 4.79
C TYR A 174 -4.24 -17.24 3.49
N LEU A 175 -3.39 -16.27 3.14
CA LEU A 175 -3.60 -15.40 1.99
C LEU A 175 -2.75 -15.79 0.77
N GLY A 176 -1.73 -16.63 0.94
CA GLY A 176 -0.92 -17.16 -0.15
C GLY A 176 0.10 -16.17 -0.71
N LEU A 177 0.46 -15.13 0.04
CA LEU A 177 1.46 -14.16 -0.39
C LEU A 177 2.85 -14.75 -0.27
N ARG A 178 3.78 -14.25 -1.08
CA ARG A 178 5.16 -14.74 -1.12
C ARG A 178 6.12 -13.73 -0.54
N LEU A 179 6.96 -14.16 0.39
CA LEU A 179 8.06 -13.36 0.91
C LEU A 179 9.13 -13.16 -0.17
N THR A 180 9.51 -11.91 -0.41
CA THR A 180 10.56 -11.58 -1.39
C THR A 180 11.85 -11.13 -0.73
N GLU A 181 11.73 -10.30 0.31
CA GLU A 181 12.84 -9.83 1.13
C GLU A 181 12.38 -9.68 2.59
N GLN A 182 13.30 -9.80 3.55
CA GLN A 182 13.04 -9.60 4.99
C GLN A 182 14.27 -9.08 5.73
N ILE A 183 14.07 -8.50 6.91
CA ILE A 183 15.15 -8.20 7.86
C ILE A 183 15.10 -9.19 9.02
N VAL A 184 16.23 -9.81 9.32
CA VAL A 184 16.41 -10.68 10.49
C VAL A 184 17.55 -10.15 11.34
N LEU A 185 17.27 -9.89 12.62
CA LEU A 185 18.24 -9.39 13.60
C LEU A 185 19.16 -10.52 14.09
N ASN A 186 20.23 -10.14 14.78
CA ASN A 186 21.25 -11.09 15.27
C ASN A 186 20.70 -12.10 16.28
N ASP A 187 19.61 -11.77 16.98
CA ASP A 187 18.91 -12.67 17.90
C ASP A 187 17.88 -13.59 17.21
N GLY A 188 17.76 -13.51 15.89
CA GLY A 188 16.79 -14.26 15.08
C GLY A 188 15.42 -13.60 14.95
N THR A 189 15.21 -12.42 15.53
CA THR A 189 13.95 -11.67 15.40
C THR A 189 13.76 -11.16 13.98
N GLU A 190 12.60 -11.45 13.39
CA GLU A 190 12.16 -10.81 12.14
C GLU A 190 11.74 -9.36 12.44
N ALA A 191 12.39 -8.37 11.79
CA ALA A 191 12.15 -6.95 12.05
C ALA A 191 11.39 -6.24 10.92
N ALA A 192 11.37 -6.81 9.73
CA ALA A 192 10.52 -6.35 8.63
C ALA A 192 10.36 -7.45 7.57
N MET A 193 9.28 -7.36 6.80
CA MET A 193 8.98 -8.26 5.69
C MET A 193 8.42 -7.49 4.49
N TRP A 194 8.70 -8.00 3.29
CA TRP A 194 8.14 -7.52 2.03
C TRP A 194 7.54 -8.70 1.26
N MET A 195 6.28 -8.56 0.87
CA MET A 195 5.46 -9.66 0.41
C MET A 195 4.77 -9.29 -0.90
N THR A 196 4.60 -10.27 -1.81
CA THR A 196 4.02 -10.06 -3.14
C THR A 196 2.91 -11.05 -3.48
N MET A 197 1.92 -10.59 -4.25
CA MET A 197 0.85 -11.39 -4.88
C MET A 197 1.10 -11.58 -6.39
N SER A 198 2.10 -10.89 -6.93
CA SER A 198 2.34 -10.76 -8.37
C SER A 198 3.84 -10.86 -8.69
N ASN A 199 4.22 -10.36 -9.87
CA ASN A 199 5.63 -10.26 -10.27
C ASN A 199 6.28 -8.96 -9.77
N LYS A 200 5.52 -8.07 -9.10
CA LYS A 200 6.13 -6.96 -8.36
C LYS A 200 7.04 -7.53 -7.27
N SER A 201 8.09 -6.79 -6.93
CA SER A 201 8.94 -7.19 -5.82
C SER A 201 8.23 -7.12 -4.47
N TYR A 202 7.17 -6.33 -4.34
CA TYR A 202 6.25 -6.34 -3.21
C TYR A 202 4.95 -5.60 -3.54
N ASP A 203 3.89 -5.98 -2.84
CA ASP A 203 2.60 -5.30 -2.83
C ASP A 203 2.29 -4.69 -1.46
N PHE A 204 2.88 -5.23 -0.39
CA PHE A 204 2.88 -4.60 0.91
C PHE A 204 4.10 -5.00 1.74
N ALA A 205 4.34 -4.26 2.82
CA ALA A 205 5.41 -4.51 3.77
C ALA A 205 4.94 -4.31 5.22
N TYR A 206 5.57 -5.03 6.15
CA TYR A 206 5.43 -4.76 7.58
C TYR A 206 6.80 -4.44 8.16
N THR A 207 6.85 -3.44 9.03
CA THR A 207 8.07 -3.02 9.75
C THR A 207 7.77 -3.05 11.24
N ARG A 208 8.74 -3.45 12.07
CA ARG A 208 8.52 -3.51 13.51
C ARG A 208 8.17 -2.13 14.09
N ASP A 209 7.09 -2.07 14.85
CA ASP A 209 6.69 -0.86 15.58
C ASP A 209 7.67 -0.59 16.73
N HIS A 210 8.22 0.63 16.75
CA HIS A 210 9.19 1.02 17.78
C HIS A 210 8.58 1.09 19.20
N TYR A 211 7.29 1.44 19.31
CA TYR A 211 6.60 1.60 20.59
C TYR A 211 5.88 0.33 21.06
N GLY A 212 6.00 -0.78 20.32
CA GLY A 212 5.29 -2.02 20.61
C GLY A 212 3.77 -1.86 20.53
N LYS A 213 3.28 -0.91 19.72
CA LYS A 213 1.85 -0.70 19.49
C LYS A 213 1.39 -1.46 18.26
N LYS A 214 0.25 -2.12 18.42
CA LYS A 214 -0.43 -2.87 17.37
C LYS A 214 -1.30 -1.96 16.50
N GLY A 215 -1.50 -2.33 15.24
CA GLY A 215 -2.48 -1.74 14.33
C GLY A 215 -2.10 -0.35 13.81
N ARG A 216 -0.80 -0.02 13.76
CA ARG A 216 -0.33 1.28 13.26
C ARG A 216 0.05 1.18 11.79
N PHE A 217 -0.33 2.19 11.04
CA PHE A 217 -0.07 2.37 9.63
C PHE A 217 1.25 3.12 9.41
N HIS A 218 2.08 2.64 8.48
CA HIS A 218 3.36 3.29 8.17
C HIS A 218 3.23 4.24 7.00
N HIS A 219 2.75 3.80 5.82
CA HIS A 219 2.53 4.66 4.64
C HIS A 219 1.71 3.97 3.54
N VAL A 220 1.12 4.79 2.66
CA VAL A 220 0.61 4.38 1.34
C VAL A 220 1.53 4.90 0.25
N THR A 221 1.69 4.13 -0.83
CA THR A 221 2.60 4.49 -1.92
C THR A 221 1.90 4.54 -3.26
N TYR A 222 2.10 5.62 -3.98
CA TYR A 222 1.61 5.81 -5.34
C TYR A 222 2.76 5.80 -6.36
N ALA A 223 2.54 5.11 -7.48
CA ALA A 223 3.52 4.99 -8.54
C ALA A 223 3.56 6.22 -9.45
N LEU A 224 4.77 6.61 -9.84
CA LEU A 224 5.12 7.52 -10.94
C LEU A 224 5.89 6.76 -12.02
N ASP A 225 5.91 7.30 -13.24
CA ASP A 225 6.46 6.60 -14.40
C ASP A 225 7.98 6.61 -14.44
N SER A 226 8.63 7.60 -13.81
CA SER A 226 10.09 7.73 -13.81
C SER A 226 10.67 8.31 -12.52
N ARG A 227 12.00 8.29 -12.42
CA ARG A 227 12.71 8.93 -11.29
C ARG A 227 12.67 10.45 -11.38
N GLU A 228 12.68 11.00 -12.59
CA GLU A 228 12.56 12.42 -12.86
C GLU A 228 11.21 12.97 -12.41
N GLU A 229 10.13 12.18 -12.54
CA GLU A 229 8.82 12.56 -11.99
C GLU A 229 8.84 12.66 -10.46
N ILE A 230 9.63 11.82 -9.76
CA ILE A 230 9.80 11.94 -8.31
C ILE A 230 10.60 13.19 -7.94
N LEU A 231 11.64 13.54 -8.73
CA LEU A 231 12.36 14.80 -8.52
C LEU A 231 11.41 16.00 -8.69
N ARG A 232 10.59 15.99 -9.75
CA ARG A 232 9.54 17.01 -9.95
C ARG A 232 8.51 17.01 -8.82
N ALA A 233 8.16 15.85 -8.28
CA ALA A 233 7.24 15.76 -7.15
C ALA A 233 7.80 16.49 -5.92
N ALA A 234 9.11 16.42 -5.67
CA ALA A 234 9.75 17.16 -4.58
C ALA A 234 9.55 18.68 -4.72
N ASP A 235 9.71 19.25 -5.91
CA ASP A 235 9.45 20.67 -6.16
C ASP A 235 7.97 21.03 -5.93
N ILE A 236 7.05 20.17 -6.37
CA ILE A 236 5.62 20.37 -6.17
C ILE A 236 5.26 20.34 -4.68
N PHE A 237 5.81 19.39 -3.93
CA PHE A 237 5.61 19.33 -2.49
C PHE A 237 6.18 20.56 -1.78
N LEU A 238 7.36 21.03 -2.19
CA LEU A 238 8.00 22.23 -1.66
C LEU A 238 7.12 23.48 -1.88
N GLU A 239 6.66 23.71 -3.11
CA GLU A 239 5.81 24.86 -3.47
C GLU A 239 4.45 24.85 -2.75
N ASN A 240 3.94 23.66 -2.40
CA ASN A 240 2.69 23.50 -1.66
C ASN A 240 2.88 23.42 -0.14
N GLY A 241 4.09 23.65 0.37
CA GLY A 241 4.38 23.62 1.81
C GLY A 241 4.18 22.26 2.47
N VAL A 242 4.25 21.17 1.68
CA VAL A 242 4.12 19.80 2.18
C VAL A 242 5.41 19.41 2.89
N HIS A 243 5.28 18.82 4.08
CA HIS A 243 6.43 18.33 4.83
C HIS A 243 7.05 17.12 4.12
N ILE A 244 8.25 17.30 3.55
CA ILE A 244 9.08 16.22 3.03
C ILE A 244 9.86 15.61 4.19
N GLU A 245 9.60 14.34 4.46
CA GLU A 245 10.23 13.60 5.55
C GLU A 245 11.63 13.13 5.16
N THR A 246 11.76 12.49 3.98
CA THR A 246 13.04 12.04 3.43
C THR A 246 12.92 11.67 1.96
N GLY A 247 14.06 11.74 1.27
CA GLY A 247 14.18 11.51 -0.18
C GLY A 247 14.22 12.83 -0.96
N PRO A 248 14.23 12.77 -2.30
CA PRO A 248 14.21 11.56 -3.11
C PRO A 248 15.45 10.68 -2.94
N HIS A 249 15.29 9.36 -2.83
CA HIS A 249 16.41 8.44 -2.71
C HIS A 249 16.07 7.03 -3.19
N LYS A 250 17.07 6.15 -3.35
CA LYS A 250 16.88 4.72 -3.63
C LYS A 250 16.95 3.87 -2.35
N HIS A 251 15.99 2.96 -2.17
CA HIS A 251 16.06 1.89 -1.16
C HIS A 251 17.08 0.81 -1.54
N ALA A 252 17.77 0.25 -0.56
CA ALA A 252 18.58 -0.95 -0.78
C ALA A 252 17.70 -2.19 -0.96
N ILE A 253 16.77 -2.37 -0.01
CA ILE A 253 15.72 -3.40 -0.02
C ILE A 253 14.71 -3.03 -1.10
N GLN A 254 14.27 -3.98 -1.93
CA GLN A 254 13.32 -3.78 -3.05
C GLN A 254 13.76 -2.84 -4.19
N GLN A 255 14.78 -2.01 -4.00
CA GLN A 255 15.37 -1.12 -5.01
C GLN A 255 14.49 0.06 -5.49
N THR A 256 13.36 0.33 -4.84
CA THR A 256 12.47 1.44 -5.18
C THR A 256 13.17 2.80 -5.04
N PHE A 257 12.98 3.70 -6.00
CA PHE A 257 13.32 5.12 -5.86
C PHE A 257 12.09 5.84 -5.30
N PHE A 258 12.24 6.50 -4.16
CA PHE A 258 11.16 6.93 -3.28
C PHE A 258 11.30 8.38 -2.84
N LEU A 259 10.19 8.98 -2.42
CA LEU A 259 10.10 10.24 -1.68
C LEU A 259 8.93 10.15 -0.68
N TYR A 260 9.20 10.39 0.60
CA TYR A 260 8.20 10.36 1.67
C TYR A 260 7.79 11.76 2.10
N VAL A 261 6.49 11.96 2.25
CA VAL A 261 5.87 13.20 2.73
C VAL A 261 4.78 12.89 3.74
N TYR A 262 4.36 13.91 4.50
CA TYR A 262 3.16 13.83 5.33
C TYR A 262 2.01 14.58 4.70
N GLU A 263 0.86 13.91 4.55
CA GLU A 263 -0.38 14.58 4.21
C GLU A 263 -0.95 15.31 5.46
N PRO A 264 -1.84 16.30 5.30
CA PRO A 264 -2.30 17.17 6.39
C PRO A 264 -2.88 16.48 7.64
N GLY A 265 -3.46 15.30 7.49
CA GLY A 265 -3.96 14.46 8.59
C GLY A 265 -2.87 13.72 9.38
N GLY A 266 -1.62 13.78 8.92
CA GLY A 266 -0.45 13.18 9.54
C GLY A 266 -0.10 11.79 9.02
N ASN A 267 -0.87 11.22 8.09
CA ASN A 267 -0.47 9.97 7.43
C ASN A 267 0.77 10.22 6.57
N ARG A 268 1.66 9.23 6.50
CA ARG A 268 2.79 9.26 5.58
C ARG A 268 2.34 8.75 4.21
N VAL A 269 2.78 9.45 3.17
CA VAL A 269 2.56 9.10 1.78
C VAL A 269 3.92 8.99 1.09
N GLU A 270 4.08 7.97 0.27
CA GLU A 270 5.24 7.79 -0.59
C GLU A 270 4.84 8.01 -2.05
N VAL A 271 5.72 8.62 -2.82
CA VAL A 271 5.71 8.50 -4.27
C VAL A 271 6.95 7.73 -4.73
N ALA A 272 6.72 6.76 -5.60
CA ALA A 272 7.72 5.77 -5.97
C ALA A 272 7.76 5.51 -7.47
N ASN A 273 8.93 5.16 -8.00
CA ASN A 273 9.05 4.76 -9.39
C ASN A 273 8.45 3.37 -9.58
N ALA A 274 7.51 3.24 -10.51
CA ALA A 274 6.89 1.97 -10.86
C ALA A 274 7.91 0.91 -11.26
N GLY A 275 7.77 -0.31 -10.73
CA GLY A 275 8.44 -1.50 -11.27
C GLY A 275 9.97 -1.50 -11.12
N ALA A 276 10.50 -0.86 -10.07
CA ALA A 276 11.94 -0.79 -9.81
C ALA A 276 12.63 -2.18 -9.82
N ARG A 277 11.90 -3.24 -9.46
CA ARG A 277 12.32 -4.64 -9.58
C ARG A 277 11.13 -5.55 -9.83
N LEU A 278 11.31 -6.55 -10.69
CA LEU A 278 10.36 -7.66 -10.87
C LEU A 278 10.94 -8.98 -10.35
N ILE A 279 10.05 -9.79 -9.80
CA ILE A 279 10.33 -11.18 -9.38
C ILE A 279 9.72 -12.09 -10.43
N LEU A 280 10.57 -12.51 -11.36
CA LEU A 280 10.17 -13.36 -12.49
C LEU A 280 10.45 -14.84 -12.22
N ALA A 281 11.41 -15.14 -11.33
CA ALA A 281 11.75 -16.51 -10.98
C ALA A 281 10.59 -17.12 -10.14
N PRO A 282 10.03 -18.26 -10.56
CA PRO A 282 8.95 -18.91 -9.81
C PRO A 282 9.44 -19.53 -8.49
N ASP A 283 10.74 -19.80 -8.39
CA ASP A 283 11.45 -20.39 -7.25
C ASP A 283 12.30 -19.34 -6.50
N TRP A 284 11.87 -18.07 -6.52
CA TRP A 284 12.52 -16.98 -5.83
C TRP A 284 12.80 -17.33 -4.36
N LYS A 285 14.07 -17.18 -3.94
CA LYS A 285 14.47 -17.35 -2.55
C LYS A 285 14.44 -15.99 -1.85
N PRO A 286 13.78 -15.86 -0.68
CA PRO A 286 13.76 -14.60 0.04
C PRO A 286 15.17 -14.07 0.32
N ILE A 287 15.40 -12.80 0.03
CA ILE A 287 16.65 -12.13 0.44
C ILE A 287 16.52 -11.76 1.92
N VAL A 288 17.50 -12.17 2.72
CA VAL A 288 17.55 -11.86 4.15
C VAL A 288 18.61 -10.79 4.39
N TRP A 289 18.18 -9.64 4.87
CA TRP A 289 19.03 -8.54 5.28
C TRP A 289 19.35 -8.67 6.76
N THR A 290 20.64 -8.71 7.09
CA THR A 290 21.12 -8.76 8.47
C THR A 290 21.04 -7.40 9.16
N GLU A 291 21.14 -7.40 10.50
CA GLU A 291 21.20 -6.17 11.28
C GLU A 291 22.35 -5.24 10.83
N GLU A 292 23.53 -5.80 10.56
CA GLU A 292 24.70 -5.03 10.10
C GLU A 292 24.50 -4.42 8.70
N GLU A 293 23.84 -5.14 7.79
CA GLU A 293 23.48 -4.58 6.49
C GLU A 293 22.44 -3.48 6.63
N ARG A 294 21.46 -3.67 7.53
CA ARG A 294 20.43 -2.67 7.78
C ARG A 294 20.98 -1.38 8.39
N LYS A 295 22.01 -1.46 9.24
CA LYS A 295 22.73 -0.30 9.81
C LYS A 295 23.42 0.57 8.76
N LYS A 296 23.68 0.06 7.55
CA LYS A 296 24.25 0.86 6.45
C LYS A 296 23.28 1.95 5.98
N GLY A 297 21.98 1.74 6.16
CA GLY A 297 20.92 2.67 5.78
C GLY A 297 20.26 2.27 4.47
N GLN A 298 19.90 3.26 3.66
CA GLN A 298 19.40 3.09 2.30
C GLN A 298 20.56 2.91 1.32
N ALA A 299 20.26 2.77 0.02
CA ALA A 299 21.31 2.78 -0.99
C ALA A 299 22.06 4.13 -0.96
N TRP A 300 23.18 4.24 -1.70
CA TRP A 300 23.98 5.46 -1.91
C TRP A 300 24.34 6.30 -0.67
N GLY A 301 24.33 5.69 0.52
CA GLY A 301 24.81 6.31 1.76
C GLY A 301 23.78 7.09 2.57
N LEU A 302 22.51 7.17 2.13
CA LEU A 302 21.46 7.82 2.92
C LEU A 302 21.18 7.02 4.20
N LYS A 303 21.30 7.69 5.35
CA LYS A 303 20.93 7.10 6.64
C LYS A 303 19.42 7.07 6.80
N THR A 304 18.92 6.00 7.41
CA THR A 304 17.51 5.96 7.80
C THR A 304 17.28 7.00 8.89
N ILE A 305 16.32 7.89 8.66
CA ILE A 305 15.90 8.89 9.64
C ILE A 305 15.16 8.22 10.81
N GLU A 306 15.20 8.85 11.99
CA GLU A 306 14.58 8.32 13.20
C GLU A 306 13.05 8.17 13.07
N SER A 307 12.39 9.17 12.46
CA SER A 307 10.93 9.18 12.28
C SER A 307 10.40 8.03 11.44
N PHE A 308 11.24 7.38 10.62
CA PHE A 308 10.86 6.19 9.85
C PHE A 308 10.45 5.02 10.75
N HIS A 309 10.99 4.94 11.97
CA HIS A 309 10.66 3.88 12.93
C HIS A 309 9.62 4.30 13.96
N THR A 310 9.52 5.60 14.25
CA THR A 310 8.69 6.11 15.34
C THR A 310 7.37 6.72 14.86
N HIS A 311 7.36 7.37 13.69
CA HIS A 311 6.15 7.96 13.12
C HIS A 311 5.32 6.91 12.37
N GLY A 312 4.04 6.86 12.71
CA GLY A 312 3.02 5.96 12.19
C GLY A 312 1.66 6.36 12.75
N THR A 313 0.58 5.98 12.08
CA THR A 313 -0.77 6.45 12.38
C THR A 313 -1.71 5.29 12.75
N PRO A 314 -2.51 5.37 13.82
CA PRO A 314 -2.70 6.52 14.70
C PRO A 314 -1.45 6.86 15.52
N PRO A 315 -1.29 8.12 15.93
CA PRO A 315 -0.19 8.55 16.79
C PRO A 315 -0.29 7.90 18.17
N VAL A 316 0.87 7.76 18.84
CA VAL A 316 1.01 7.19 20.19
C VAL A 316 1.19 8.29 21.21
#